data_AF-A0A1C0U447-F1
#
_entry.id   AF-A0A1C0U447-F1
#
_cell.length_a   1.000
_cell.length_b   1.000
_cell.length_c   1.000
_cell.angle_alpha   90.00
_cell.angle_beta   90.00
_cell.angle_gamma   90.00
#
_symmetry.space_group_name_H-M   'P 1'
#
loop_
_entity.id
_entity.type
_entity.pdbx_description
1 polymer ?
#
loop_
_entity_poly.entity_id
_entity_poly.type
_entity_poly.pdbx_seq_one_letter_code
_entity_poly.pdbx_strand_id
1 'polypeptide(L)'
;MSNLIYLTVKGQNQGLISAGCGRRDSIGIKAQNGHEDQIFVYSLQHLMTRKQNVSHQPVIITILNGFQDELRRQGSESPGV
;
A
#
# COMPACT_ATOMS: atom_id res chain seq x y z
N MET A 1 21.89 -3.18 5.94
CA MET A 1 20.52 -3.50 6.38
C MET A 1 19.62 -2.36 5.94
N SER A 2 18.65 -2.60 5.07
CA SER A 2 17.64 -1.59 4.70
C SER A 2 16.53 -1.58 5.75
N ASN A 3 15.97 -0.42 6.05
CA ASN A 3 14.73 -0.35 6.83
C ASN A 3 13.58 -0.73 5.90
N LEU A 4 12.95 -1.88 6.17
CA LEU A 4 11.78 -2.34 5.44
C LEU A 4 10.56 -1.56 5.93
N ILE A 5 9.82 -0.97 5.02
CA ILE A 5 8.59 -0.24 5.32
C ILE A 5 7.43 -1.09 4.80
N TYR A 6 6.43 -1.29 5.66
CA TYR A 6 5.20 -1.99 5.34
C TYR A 6 4.01 -1.05 5.44
N LEU A 7 3.09 -1.18 4.48
CA LEU A 7 1.87 -0.38 4.44
C LEU A 7 0.64 -1.29 4.46
N THR A 8 -0.27 -0.99 5.37
CA THR A 8 -1.61 -1.59 5.43
C THR A 8 -2.62 -0.55 4.97
N VAL A 9 -3.43 -0.86 3.97
CA VAL A 9 -4.48 0.04 3.48
C VAL A 9 -5.83 -0.62 3.73
N LYS A 10 -6.69 0.10 4.44
CA LYS A 10 -8.08 -0.32 4.69
C LYS A 10 -9.02 0.73 4.11
N GLY A 11 -9.78 0.34 3.09
CA GLY A 11 -10.86 1.14 2.56
C GLY A 11 -12.09 1.05 3.46
N GLN A 12 -12.86 2.13 3.56
CA GLN A 12 -14.11 2.13 4.33
C GLN A 12 -15.12 1.14 3.75
N ASN A 13 -15.25 1.10 2.42
CA ASN A 13 -16.21 0.23 1.73
C ASN A 13 -15.57 -1.04 1.14
N GLN A 14 -14.25 -1.04 0.93
CA GLN A 14 -13.50 -2.12 0.25
C GLN A 14 -12.82 -3.08 1.24
N GLY A 15 -12.88 -2.80 2.55
CA GLY A 15 -12.21 -3.64 3.54
C GLY A 15 -10.68 -3.53 3.45
N LEU A 16 -9.97 -4.65 3.67
CA LEU A 16 -8.51 -4.69 3.70
C LEU A 16 -7.94 -4.74 2.27
N ILE A 17 -7.68 -3.57 1.70
CA ILE A 17 -7.16 -3.39 0.34
C ILE A 17 -5.73 -3.98 0.20
N SER A 18 -4.97 -4.03 1.29
CA SER A 18 -3.64 -4.65 1.28
C SER A 18 -3.65 -6.17 1.43
N ALA A 19 -4.82 -6.82 1.48
CA ALA A 19 -4.92 -8.26 1.64
C ALA A 19 -4.31 -9.02 0.45
N GLY A 20 -3.46 -10.02 0.73
CA GLY A 20 -2.82 -10.86 -0.30
C GLY A 20 -1.70 -10.19 -1.08
N CYS A 21 -1.35 -8.96 -0.75
CA CYS A 21 -0.45 -8.12 -1.54
C CYS A 21 1.04 -8.39 -1.29
N GLY A 22 1.37 -8.94 -0.13
CA GLY A 22 2.71 -9.42 0.22
C GLY A 22 2.91 -10.91 -0.02
N ARG A 23 1.90 -11.61 -0.58
CA ARG A 23 2.02 -13.05 -0.89
C ARG A 23 3.00 -13.31 -2.02
N ARG A 24 3.52 -14.54 -2.01
CA ARG A 24 4.44 -15.06 -3.03
C ARG A 24 3.84 -15.01 -4.43
N ASP A 25 2.53 -15.13 -4.56
CA ASP A 25 1.83 -15.05 -5.85
C ASP A 25 1.91 -13.64 -6.48
N SER A 26 1.99 -12.60 -5.64
CA SER A 26 2.01 -11.19 -6.05
C SER A 26 3.42 -10.64 -6.23
N ILE A 27 4.34 -10.97 -5.31
CA ILE A 27 5.70 -10.39 -5.27
C ILE A 27 6.84 -11.42 -5.35
N GLY A 28 6.50 -12.69 -5.60
CA GLY A 28 7.46 -13.75 -5.88
C GLY A 28 8.43 -13.98 -4.72
N ILE A 29 9.72 -14.08 -5.06
CA ILE A 29 10.83 -14.33 -4.12
C ILE A 29 10.97 -13.24 -3.05
N LYS A 30 10.40 -12.05 -3.29
CA LYS A 30 10.46 -10.93 -2.34
C LYS A 30 9.42 -11.02 -1.21
N ALA A 31 8.52 -12.01 -1.27
CA ALA A 31 7.56 -12.28 -0.20
C ALA A 31 8.24 -12.64 1.11
N GLN A 32 7.73 -12.08 2.21
CA GLN A 32 8.24 -12.29 3.56
C GLN A 32 7.14 -12.88 4.42
N ASN A 33 7.51 -13.92 5.16
CA ASN A 33 6.58 -14.64 6.03
C ASN A 33 6.10 -13.73 7.16
N GLY A 34 4.79 -13.65 7.38
CA GLY A 34 4.15 -12.76 8.36
C GLY A 34 3.81 -11.35 7.84
N HIS A 35 4.06 -11.06 6.56
CA HIS A 35 3.74 -9.79 5.90
C HIS A 35 2.88 -9.97 4.65
N GLU A 36 2.08 -11.04 4.58
CA GLU A 36 1.30 -11.44 3.40
C GLU A 36 0.19 -10.45 3.05
N ASP A 37 -0.36 -9.75 4.05
CA ASP A 37 -1.44 -8.75 3.91
C ASP A 37 -0.93 -7.30 4.02
N GLN A 38 0.37 -7.12 3.78
CA GLN A 38 1.03 -5.83 3.83
C GLN A 38 1.75 -5.54 2.51
N ILE A 39 1.78 -4.27 2.15
CA ILE A 39 2.40 -3.79 0.93
C ILE A 39 3.84 -3.43 1.24
N PHE A 40 4.76 -3.96 0.43
CA PHE A 40 6.16 -3.61 0.53
C PHE A 40 6.43 -2.23 -0.07
N VAL A 41 6.90 -1.29 0.75
CA VAL A 41 7.17 0.10 0.36
C VAL A 41 8.66 0.33 0.19
N TYR A 42 9.05 0.86 -0.98
CA TYR A 42 10.43 1.24 -1.27
C TYR A 42 10.76 2.65 -0.83
N SER A 43 9.81 3.57 -0.97
CA SER A 43 10.01 4.97 -0.65
C SER A 43 8.70 5.62 -0.24
N LEU A 44 8.77 6.51 0.75
CA LEU A 44 7.68 7.37 1.18
C LEU A 44 8.17 8.81 1.11
N GLN A 45 7.43 9.64 0.37
CA GLN A 45 7.67 11.07 0.28
C GLN A 45 6.44 11.80 0.79
N HIS A 46 6.65 12.70 1.74
CA HIS A 46 5.62 13.58 2.26
C HIS A 46 6.25 14.92 2.62
N LEU A 47 5.55 16.00 2.29
CA LEU A 47 6.01 17.36 2.59
C LEU A 47 4.94 18.09 3.38
N MET A 48 5.35 18.68 4.50
CA MET A 48 4.52 19.60 5.26
C MET A 48 5.16 20.98 5.19
N THR A 49 4.40 22.00 4.82
CA THR A 49 4.86 23.38 4.80
C THR A 49 4.05 24.21 5.79
N ARG A 50 4.70 25.18 6.44
CA ARG A 50 4.02 26.08 7.37
C ARG A 50 4.53 27.49 7.19
N LYS A 51 3.62 28.39 6.77
CA LYS A 51 3.88 29.84 6.73
C LYS A 51 3.17 30.56 7.88
N GLN A 52 1.89 30.25 8.10
CA GLN A 52 1.12 30.59 9.30
C GLN A 52 0.28 29.37 9.73
N ASN A 53 -0.42 28.77 8.76
CA ASN A 53 -1.14 27.50 8.91
C ASN A 53 -0.32 26.35 8.30
N VAL A 54 -0.54 25.13 8.80
CA VAL A 54 0.10 23.91 8.29
C VAL A 54 -0.63 23.47 7.01
N SER A 55 0.14 23.27 5.94
CA SER A 55 -0.34 22.69 4.69
C SER A 55 0.32 21.33 4.49
N HIS A 56 -0.50 20.30 4.35
CA HIS A 56 -0.07 18.93 4.09
C HIS A 56 -0.08 18.68 2.59
N GLN A 57 1.08 18.37 2.00
CA GLN A 57 1.14 17.91 0.62
C GLN A 57 0.79 16.43 0.51
N PRO A 58 0.46 15.92 -0.69
CA PRO A 58 0.16 14.51 -0.89
C PRO A 58 1.25 13.59 -0.35
N VAL A 59 0.85 12.44 0.18
CA VAL A 59 1.77 11.35 0.50
C VAL A 59 1.97 10.55 -0.77
N ILE A 60 3.21 10.50 -1.26
CA ILE A 60 3.61 9.72 -2.44
C ILE A 60 4.34 8.49 -1.94
N ILE A 61 3.84 7.31 -2.32
CA ILE A 61 4.39 6.03 -1.88
C ILE A 61 4.81 5.24 -3.12
N THR A 62 6.08 4.83 -3.16
CA THR A 62 6.61 3.96 -4.22
C THR A 62 6.58 2.51 -3.73
N ILE A 63 5.85 1.68 -4.45
CA ILE A 63 5.62 0.25 -4.15
C ILE A 63 6.12 -0.62 -5.31
N LEU A 64 6.25 -1.92 -5.08
CA LEU A 64 6.66 -2.87 -6.12
C LEU A 64 5.56 -3.07 -7.18
N ASN A 65 5.93 -3.09 -8.46
CA ASN A 65 4.98 -3.20 -9.58
C ASN A 65 4.05 -4.43 -9.55
N GLY A 66 4.45 -5.55 -8.92
CA GLY A 66 3.62 -6.76 -8.82
C GLY A 66 2.35 -6.61 -7.98
N PHE A 67 2.17 -5.47 -7.31
CA PHE A 67 1.04 -5.17 -6.46
C PHE A 67 -0.13 -4.48 -7.19
N GLN A 68 0.11 -3.87 -8.35
CA GLN A 68 -0.89 -3.04 -9.04
C GLN A 68 -2.10 -3.85 -9.55
N ASP A 69 -1.89 -5.12 -9.91
CA ASP A 69 -2.95 -5.97 -10.47
C ASP A 69 -3.96 -6.43 -9.41
N GLU A 70 -3.51 -6.74 -8.18
CA GLU A 70 -4.39 -7.15 -7.08
C GLU A 70 -5.25 -5.99 -6.59
N LEU A 71 -4.67 -4.78 -6.50
CA LEU A 71 -5.43 -3.56 -6.20
C LEU A 71 -6.53 -3.26 -7.22
N ARG A 72 -6.24 -3.50 -8.52
CA ARG A 72 -7.24 -3.29 -9.58
C ARG A 72 -8.38 -4.30 -9.48
N ARG A 73 -8.10 -5.54 -9.07
CA ARG A 73 -9.14 -6.55 -8.82
C ARG A 73 -10.06 -6.15 -7.67
N GLN A 74 -9.49 -5.82 -6.51
CA GLN A 74 -10.29 -5.45 -5.32
C GLN A 74 -11.03 -4.11 -5.45
N GLY A 75 -10.55 -3.19 -6.30
CA GLY A 75 -11.28 -1.96 -6.63
C GLY A 75 -12.55 -2.16 -7.44
N SER A 76 -12.71 -3.30 -8.12
CA SER A 76 -13.88 -3.62 -8.96
C SER A 76 -14.99 -4.39 -8.23
N GLU A 77 -14.68 -5.00 -7.09
CA GLU A 77 -15.64 -5.71 -6.23
C GLU A 77 -16.17 -4.76 -5.15
N SER A 78 -16.93 -3.75 -5.57
CA SER A 78 -17.83 -3.07 -4.62
C SER A 78 -19.08 -3.93 -4.50
N PRO A 79 -19.44 -4.45 -3.31
CA PRO A 79 -20.72 -5.14 -3.16
C PRO A 79 -21.84 -4.14 -3.43
N GLY A 80 -22.54 -4.36 -4.54
CA GLY A 80 -23.80 -3.70 -4.81
C GLY A 80 -24.75 -3.94 -3.63
N VAL A 81 -25.40 -2.85 -3.22
CA VAL A 81 -26.63 -2.89 -2.40
C VAL A 81 -27.69 -3.65 -3.17
#